data_AF-A0A1H1SGR6-F1
#
_entry.id   AF-A0A1H1SGR6-F1
#
_cell.length_a   1.000
_cell.length_b   1.000
_cell.length_c   1.000
_cell.angle_alpha   90.00
_cell.angle_beta   90.00
_cell.angle_gamma   90.00
#
_symmetry.space_group_name_H-M   'P 1'
#
loop_
_entity.id
_entity.type
_entity.pdbx_description
1 polymer ?
#
loop_
_entity_poly.entity_id
_entity_poly.type
_entity_poly.pdbx_seq_one_letter_code
_entity_poly.pdbx_strand_id
1 'polypeptide(L)' 'MQACKNGIESTRKNSQASERFETKNVATGHKFNLKATNGQVIGTSEVYNSLSGMNNGISSVMKNAPEAPILDLS' A
#
# COMPACT_ATOMS: atom_id res chain seq x y z
N MET A 1 -12.58 5.57 18.91
CA MET A 1 -12.67 5.92 17.46
C MET A 1 -11.44 6.68 16.91
N GLN A 2 -10.29 6.78 17.61
CA GLN A 2 -9.13 7.57 17.13
C GLN A 2 -8.10 6.74 16.33
N ALA A 3 -8.01 5.42 16.58
CA ALA A 3 -7.02 4.56 15.91
C ALA A 3 -7.23 4.45 14.39
N CYS A 4 -8.49 4.43 13.93
CA CYS A 4 -8.83 4.30 12.51
C CYS A 4 -8.40 5.53 11.69
N LYS A 5 -8.54 6.74 12.26
CA LYS A 5 -8.15 7.99 11.59
C LYS A 5 -6.63 8.09 11.40
N ASN A 6 -5.87 7.73 12.44
CA ASN A 6 -4.41 7.77 12.39
C ASN A 6 -3.85 6.71 11.41
N GLY A 7 -4.48 5.55 11.31
CA GLY A 7 -4.08 4.51 10.34
C GLY A 7 -4.23 4.97 8.89
N ILE A 8 -5.29 5.71 8.59
CA ILE A 8 -5.59 6.14 7.21
C ILE A 8 -4.72 7.34 6.82
N GLU A 9 -4.51 8.32 7.71
CA GLU A 9 -3.58 9.42 7.42
C GLU A 9 -2.14 8.90 7.24
N SER A 10 -1.72 7.94 8.06
CA SER A 10 -0.43 7.27 7.93
C SER A 10 -0.31 6.57 6.57
N THR A 11 -1.38 5.91 6.11
CA THR A 11 -1.40 5.24 4.81
C THR A 11 -1.22 6.22 3.66
N ARG A 12 -1.91 7.37 3.67
CA ARG A 12 -1.75 8.40 2.63
C ARG A 12 -0.35 8.99 2.57
N LYS A 13 0.25 9.30 3.72
CA LYS A 13 1.60 9.88 3.79
C LYS A 13 2.66 8.86 3.36
N ASN A 14 2.52 7.60 3.77
CA ASN A 14 3.48 6.54 3.42
C ASN A 14 3.30 6.04 1.99
N SER A 15 2.09 6.06 1.43
CA SER A 15 1.83 5.60 0.07
C SER A 15 2.47 6.47 -1.00
N GLN A 16 2.94 7.69 -0.70
CA GLN A 16 3.67 8.51 -1.66
C GLN A 16 5.16 8.16 -1.75
N ALA A 17 5.70 7.46 -0.75
CA ALA A 17 7.08 7.04 -0.75
C ALA A 17 7.18 5.65 -1.36
N SER A 18 7.68 5.56 -2.60
CA SER A 18 7.98 4.29 -3.26
C SER A 18 8.90 3.40 -2.43
N GLU A 19 9.76 3.98 -1.58
CA GLU A 19 10.63 3.27 -0.63
C GLU A 19 9.88 2.49 0.45
N ARG A 20 8.60 2.82 0.69
CA ARG A 20 7.75 2.12 1.67
C ARG A 20 7.06 0.90 1.08
N PHE A 21 7.15 0.72 -0.23
CA PHE A 21 6.66 -0.45 -0.95
C PHE A 21 7.75 -1.53 -0.94
N GLU A 22 7.62 -2.48 -0.02
CA GLU A 22 8.47 -3.66 0.02
C GLU A 22 7.99 -4.67 -1.02
N THR A 23 8.70 -4.77 -2.14
CA THR A 23 8.44 -5.81 -3.14
C THR A 23 8.89 -7.17 -2.63
N LYS A 24 7.99 -8.14 -2.61
CA LYS A 24 8.26 -9.54 -2.29
C LYS A 24 7.97 -10.43 -3.49
N ASN A 25 8.96 -11.22 -3.88
CA ASN A 25 8.74 -12.35 -4.77
C ASN A 25 8.21 -13.53 -3.97
N VAL A 26 7.17 -14.17 -4.50
CA VAL A 26 6.57 -15.39 -3.98
C VAL A 26 6.62 -16.46 -5.07
N ALA A 27 6.52 -17.74 -4.71
CA ALA A 27 6.54 -18.81 -5.72
C ALA A 27 5.44 -18.66 -6.79
N THR A 28 4.34 -17.98 -6.44
CA THR A 28 3.20 -17.71 -7.32
C THR A 28 3.33 -16.41 -8.14
N GLY A 29 4.41 -15.62 -7.98
CA GLY A 29 4.60 -14.35 -8.68
C GLY A 29 5.26 -13.26 -7.84
N HIS A 30 4.80 -12.02 -8.00
CA HIS A 30 5.36 -10.82 -7.37
C HIS A 30 4.27 -10.08 -6.62
N LYS A 31 4.54 -9.62 -5.41
CA LYS A 31 3.63 -8.77 -4.64
C LYS A 31 4.40 -7.65 -3.98
N PHE A 32 3.70 -6.66 -3.44
CA PHE A 32 4.31 -5.60 -2.65
C PHE A 32 3.51 -5.35 -1.36
N ASN A 33 4.23 -4.98 -0.31
CA ASN A 33 3.64 -4.61 0.97
C ASN A 33 3.94 -3.14 1.24
N LEU A 34 2.94 -2.38 1.65
CA LEU A 34 3.10 -1.01 2.12
C LEU A 34 3.33 -1.02 3.63
N LYS A 35 4.49 -0.52 4.05
CA LYS A 35 4.83 -0.35 5.46
C LYS A 35 4.67 1.11 5.89
N ALA A 36 4.03 1.32 7.02
CA ALA A 36 3.96 2.63 7.66
C ALA A 36 5.29 2.97 8.37
N THR A 37 5.44 4.24 8.76
CA THR A 37 6.62 4.73 9.51
C THR A 37 6.87 3.98 10.82
N ASN A 38 5.84 3.39 11.41
CA ASN A 38 5.95 2.56 12.62
C ASN A 38 6.37 1.10 12.34
N GLY A 39 6.69 0.75 11.08
CA GLY A 39 7.07 -0.61 10.67
C GLY A 39 5.89 -1.57 10.48
N GLN A 40 4.66 -1.13 10.72
CA GLN A 40 3.47 -1.96 10.54
C GLN A 40 3.07 -2.04 9.07
N VAL A 41 2.72 -3.25 8.62
CA VAL A 41 2.15 -3.43 7.28
C VAL A 41 0.71 -2.92 7.30
N ILE A 42 0.47 -1.86 6.53
CA ILE A 42 -0.81 -1.16 6.44
C ILE A 42 -1.53 -1.42 5.12
N GLY A 43 -0.83 -2.01 4.14
CA GLY A 43 -1.39 -2.44 2.87
C GLY A 43 -0.60 -3.62 2.32
N THR A 44 -1.29 -4.57 1.70
CA THR A 44 -0.69 -5.71 0.99
C THR A 44 -1.34 -5.79 -0.37
N SER A 45 -0.53 -5.86 -1.43
CA SER A 45 -1.05 -6.03 -2.78
C SER A 45 -1.47 -7.46 -3.05
N GLU A 46 -2.26 -7.62 -4.10
CA GLU A 46 -2.47 -8.91 -4.74
C GLU A 46 -1.17 -9.45 -5.36
N VAL A 47 -1.16 -10.75 -5.67
CA VAL A 47 -0.02 -11.39 -6.35
C VAL A 47 -0.15 -11.12 -7.84
N TYR A 48 0.84 -10.44 -8.39
CA TYR A 48 1.01 -10.20 -9.82
C TYR A 48 1.86 -11.30 -10.46
N ASN A 49 1.43 -11.81 -11.61
CA ASN A 49 2.21 -12.77 -12.38
C ASN A 49 3.40 -12.13 -13.13
N SER A 50 3.52 -10.81 -13.13
CA SER A 50 4.55 -10.10 -13.89
C SER A 50 5.03 -8.85 -13.17
N LEU A 51 6.33 -8.56 -13.29
CA LEU A 51 6.96 -7.35 -12.73
C LEU A 51 6.31 -6.07 -13.25
N SER A 52 5.92 -6.01 -14.53
CA SER A 52 5.21 -4.85 -15.08
C SER A 52 3.86 -4.64 -14.42
N GLY A 53 3.10 -5.71 -14.13
CA GLY A 53 1.82 -5.61 -13.41
C GLY A 53 2.01 -5.08 -11.99
N MET A 54 3.04 -5.56 -11.30
CA MET A 54 3.42 -5.08 -9.96
C MET A 54 3.78 -3.59 -9.99
N ASN A 55 4.63 -3.15 -10.91
CA ASN A 55 5.02 -1.74 -11.03
C ASN A 55 3.83 -0.83 -11.34
N ASN A 56 2.91 -1.26 -12.21
CA ASN A 56 1.66 -0.53 -12.47
C ASN A 56 0.79 -0.47 -11.21
N GLY A 57 0.71 -1.57 -10.45
CA GLY A 57 0.02 -1.61 -9.16
C GLY A 57 0.59 -0.59 -8.17
N ILE A 58 1.92 -0.54 -8.02
CA ILE A 58 2.60 0.43 -7.15
C ILE A 58 2.30 1.87 -7.61
N SER A 59 2.43 2.17 -8.91
CA SER A 59 2.10 3.50 -9.47
C SER A 59 0.64 3.88 -9.24
N SER A 60 -0.27 2.93 -9.43
CA SER A 60 -1.70 3.12 -9.17
C SER A 60 -1.97 3.41 -7.70
N VAL A 61 -1.36 2.66 -6.78
CA VAL A 61 -1.51 2.92 -5.34
C VAL A 61 -0.89 4.27 -4.97
N MET A 62 0.29 4.62 -5.48
CA MET A 62 0.90 5.93 -5.22
C MET A 62 0.00 7.10 -5.68
N LYS A 63 -0.70 6.94 -6.80
CA LYS A 63 -1.60 7.96 -7.34
C LYS A 63 -2.94 8.02 -6.62
N ASN A 64 -3.57 6.86 -6.37
CA ASN A 64 -4.91 6.78 -5.81
C ASN A 64 -4.96 6.85 -4.28
N ALA A 65 -3.95 6.35 -3.57
CA ALA A 65 -3.92 6.37 -2.11
C ALA A 65 -4.01 7.78 -1.48
N PRO A 66 -3.37 8.85 -2.00
CA PRO A 66 -3.59 10.20 -1.48
C PRO A 66 -4.99 10.75 -1.76
N GLU A 67 -5.73 10.20 -2.73
CA GLU A 67 -7.11 10.58 -3.07
C GLU A 67 -8.16 9.68 -2.41
N ALA A 68 -7.81 8.47 -2.00
CA ALA A 68 -8.72 7.46 -1.46
C ALA A 68 -9.55 7.99 -0.28
N PRO A 69 -10.89 8.04 -0.37
CA PRO A 69 -11.72 8.57 0.72
C PRO A 69 -11.61 7.70 1.98
N ILE A 70 -11.60 8.36 3.13
CA ILE A 70 -11.64 7.69 4.45
C ILE A 70 -13.07 7.20 4.65
N LEU A 71 -13.39 6.02 4.14
CA LEU A 71 -14.71 5.41 4.34
C LEU A 71 -14.67 4.56 5.62
N ASP A 72 -15.11 5.13 6.73
CA ASP A 72 -15.40 4.38 7.95
C ASP A 72 -16.76 3.69 7.74
N LEU A 73 -16.71 2.40 7.37
CA LEU A 73 -17.90 1.53 7.37
C LEU A 73 -18.10 1.04 8.80
N SER A 74 -18.72 1.90 9.63
CA SER A 74 -19.15 1.58 10.99
C SER A 74 -20.43 0.76 11.02
#